data_AF-A0A3D0NLD7-F1
#
_entry.id   AF-A0A3D0NLD7-F1
#
_cell.length_a   1.000
_cell.length_b   1.000
_cell.length_c   1.000
_cell.angle_alpha   90.00
_cell.angle_beta   90.00
_cell.angle_gamma   90.00
#
_symmetry.space_group_name_H-M   'P 1'
#
loop_
_entity.id
_entity.type
_entity.pdbx_description
1 polymer ?
#
loop_
_entity_poly.entity_id
_entity_poly.type
_entity_poly.pdbx_seq_one_letter_code
_entity_poly.pdbx_strand_id
1 'polypeptide(L)' 'AWLAERQPLVVTDDHWQQIDAHERSTGEPHGRPRVKVVSVADLLRIAHG' A
#
# COMPACT_ATOMS: atom_id res chain seq x y z
N ALA A 1 -18.17 5.52 -9.43
CA ALA A 1 -17.60 5.64 -10.78
C ALA A 1 -16.75 6.92 -10.92
N TRP A 2 -17.32 8.13 -10.68
CA TRP A 2 -16.61 9.41 -10.80
C TRP A 2 -15.17 9.47 -10.23
N LEU A 3 -14.94 8.99 -9.00
CA LEU A 3 -13.60 9.00 -8.39
C LEU A 3 -12.60 8.14 -9.17
N ALA A 4 -12.99 6.92 -9.57
CA ALA A 4 -12.12 6.02 -10.33
C ALA A 4 -11.84 6.53 -11.74
N GLU A 5 -12.78 7.27 -12.35
CA GLU A 5 -12.57 7.91 -13.66
C GLU A 5 -11.54 9.05 -13.60
N ARG A 6 -11.49 9.77 -12.46
CA ARG A 6 -10.58 10.92 -12.26
C ARG A 6 -9.26 10.54 -11.59
N GLN A 7 -9.23 9.41 -10.89
CA GLN A 7 -8.05 8.82 -10.27
C GLN A 7 -8.04 7.31 -10.55
N PRO A 8 -7.50 6.88 -11.70
CA PRO A 8 -7.48 5.47 -12.09
C PRO A 8 -6.74 4.56 -11.11
N LEU A 9 -5.79 5.12 -10.34
CA LEU A 9 -5.01 4.38 -9.33
C LEU A 9 -5.53 4.60 -7.91
N VAL A 10 -6.84 4.83 -7.76
CA VAL A 10 -7.48 4.96 -6.44
C VAL A 10 -7.16 3.73 -5.58
N VAL A 11 -6.71 3.98 -4.36
CA VAL A 11 -6.44 2.93 -3.36
C VAL A 11 -7.76 2.67 -2.63
N THR A 12 -8.31 1.48 -2.81
CA THR A 12 -9.47 0.98 -2.07
C THR A 12 -9.02 0.40 -0.73
N ASP A 13 -9.96 -0.05 0.10
CA ASP A 13 -9.65 -0.75 1.35
C ASP A 13 -8.84 -2.03 1.10
N ASP A 14 -9.15 -2.79 0.04
CA ASP A 14 -8.41 -4.01 -0.33
C ASP A 14 -6.96 -3.68 -0.73
N HIS A 15 -6.77 -2.63 -1.54
CA HIS A 15 -5.43 -2.15 -1.89
C HIS A 15 -4.65 -1.67 -0.66
N TRP A 16 -5.33 -0.99 0.28
CA TRP A 16 -4.73 -0.56 1.54
C TRP A 16 -4.30 -1.75 2.41
N GLN A 17 -5.12 -2.81 2.50
CA GLN A 17 -4.76 -4.02 3.26
C GLN A 17 -3.49 -4.68 2.71
N GLN A 18 -3.27 -4.65 1.40
CA GLN A 18 -2.03 -5.15 0.79
C GLN A 18 -0.80 -4.31 1.20
N ILE A 19 -0.93 -2.98 1.16
CA ILE A 19 0.11 -2.07 1.66
C ILE A 19 0.40 -2.35 3.14
N ASP A 20 -0.65 -2.46 3.97
CA ASP A 20 -0.51 -2.72 5.40
C ASP A 20 0.21 -4.06 5.67
N ALA A 21 -0.18 -5.11 4.96
CA ALA A 21 0.45 -6.43 5.08
C ALA A 21 1.94 -6.38 4.70
N HIS A 22 2.28 -5.68 3.61
CA HIS A 22 3.66 -5.50 3.17
C HIS A 22 4.50 -4.74 4.21
N GLU A 23 3.97 -3.64 4.76
CA GLU A 23 4.68 -2.85 5.76
C GLU A 23 4.95 -3.65 7.04
N ARG A 24 3.98 -4.44 7.49
CA ARG A 24 4.10 -5.30 8.69
C ARG A 24 5.08 -6.44 8.47
N SER A 25 4.98 -7.17 7.35
CA SER A 25 5.89 -8.29 7.05
C SER A 25 7.34 -7.83 6.88
N THR A 26 7.56 -6.61 6.37
CA THR A 26 8.90 -6.02 6.29
C THR A 26 9.45 -5.61 7.67
N GLY A 27 8.57 -5.30 8.63
CA GLY A 27 8.95 -4.95 9.99
C GLY A 27 9.31 -6.15 10.88
N GLU A 28 8.61 -7.27 10.71
CA GLU A 28 8.72 -8.46 11.56
C GLU A 28 10.17 -8.97 11.73
N PRO A 29 10.99 -9.13 10.67
CA PRO A 29 12.38 -9.60 10.82
C PRO A 29 13.28 -8.69 11.65
N HIS A 30 12.88 -7.43 11.83
CA HIS A 30 13.63 -6.42 12.58
C HIS A 30 13.03 -6.14 13.96
N GLY A 31 12.00 -6.89 14.39
CA GLY A 31 11.27 -6.64 15.63
C GLY A 31 10.52 -5.30 15.62
N ARG A 32 10.20 -4.77 14.42
CA ARG A 32 9.49 -3.50 14.26
C ARG A 32 8.02 -3.79 13.93
N PRO A 33 7.05 -3.01 14.44
CA PRO A 33 5.64 -3.18 14.07
C PRO A 33 5.39 -3.03 12.57
N ARG A 34 6.20 -2.21 11.90
CA ARG A 34 6.22 -2.03 10.44
C ARG A 34 7.43 -1.25 9.97
N VAL A 35 7.75 -1.37 8.68
CA VAL A 35 8.58 -0.41 7.94
C VAL A 35 7.69 0.30 6.93
N LYS A 36 7.58 1.62 7.06
CA LYS A 36 6.72 2.44 6.17
C LYS A 36 7.30 2.51 4.77
N VAL A 37 6.44 2.34 3.77
CA VAL A 37 6.76 2.69 2.39
C VAL A 37 6.62 4.20 2.25
N VAL A 38 7.71 4.88 1.90
CA VAL A 38 7.79 6.36 1.92
C VAL A 38 7.70 7.00 0.53
N SER A 39 7.47 6.19 -0.50
CA SER A 39 7.34 6.61 -1.90
C SER A 39 5.92 6.31 -2.38
N VAL A 40 5.26 7.32 -2.96
CA VAL A 40 3.94 7.14 -3.58
C VAL A 40 4.00 6.12 -4.71
N ALA A 41 5.08 6.12 -5.51
CA ALA A 41 5.23 5.14 -6.58
C ALA A 41 5.30 3.70 -6.05
N ASP A 42 5.98 3.48 -4.93
CA ASP A 42 6.06 2.16 -4.31
C ASP A 42 4.76 1.74 -3.62
N LEU A 43 4.05 2.69 -2.99
CA LEU A 43 2.71 2.44 -2.45
C LEU A 43 1.76 1.98 -3.58
N LEU A 44 1.76 2.67 -4.72
CA LEU A 44 0.94 2.31 -5.87
C LEU A 44 1.36 0.96 -6.48
N ARG A 45 2.65 0.67 -6.54
CA ARG A 45 3.17 -0.62 -7.01
C ARG A 45 2.69 -1.79 -6.13
N ILE A 46 2.63 -1.60 -4.82
CA ILE A 46 2.14 -2.64 -3.89
C ILE A 46 0.62 -2.75 -3.93
N ALA A 47 -0.09 -1.64 -4.04
CA ALA A 47 -1.56 -1.61 -4.07
C ALA A 47 -2.18 -2.24 -5.33
N HIS A 48 -1.50 -2.15 -6.47
CA HIS A 48 -2.03 -2.53 -7.79
C HIS A 48 -1.24 -3.66 -8.49
N GLY A 49 -0.27 -4.26 -7.80
CA GLY A 49 0.61 -5.33 -8.34
C GLY A 49 0.35 -6.67 -7.66
#